data_AF-A0A2M9HC05-F1
#
_entry.id   AF-A0A2M9HC05-F1
#
_cell.length_a   1.000
_cell.length_b   1.000
_cell.length_c   1.000
_cell.angle_alpha   90.00
_cell.angle_beta   90.00
_cell.angle_gamma   90.00
#
_symmetry.space_group_name_H-M   'P 1'
#
loop_
_entity.id
_entity.type
_entity.pdbx_description
1 polymer ?
#
loop_
_entity_poly.entity_id
_entity_poly.type
_entity_poly.pdbx_seq_one_letter_code
_entity_poly.pdbx_strand_id
1 'polypeptide(L)'
;MNPGTVLYLPIAADAKGATVTVQSSGANGVKLTLDGDDIAVGSAVVVNAKETRYVPLAVSSVDPSQPGSFYLTSISVDYGSNEPATSNRTVTVGHGSQYKYQSIQKALDSNDSSLTDRLVLQIAPGDYREKVTVTKPGVVFENGDKTASQPVVIHEAYYAAMGTVTPQANPKYDASRAAGTNTSGTVSVQSGADGFTAYGITFRNDFNISVHPEAGSQTPAVALYTAADRISLVNCRLIGRQDTVWFNGNGRVNVENSYIEGTVDFVFGSADAYIHDTQLHMAHFAGKDNGYFTAPNTNKAHTGLVFDKCRFTADAANTKVTLGRPWQTEVKQIKNAAGVITGYDFSKQEGADGQGVYPQGASSATTLLESTVASNVGAKVSGTKTVTRWSTWGRKLDGKNLDVTYHPAVRFAEYNSTDENGAAAPSYDYDAKLNGDNTKRTDFLIGHGTTLNAEQLTAKRAELLAAMHIGDGLGDWNPSFSYVGEGMAVTPSTTPSTPGNSGSTGTNVSTGAASGDGNGRNGDSLARTGVDVIAIVGTMLMIAAAGAVMAYRRMLKR
;
A
#
# COMPACT_ATOMS: atom_id res chain seq x y z
N MET A 1 -13.11 -37.42 1.89
CA MET A 1 -14.27 -37.69 1.02
C MET A 1 -14.21 -39.13 0.58
N ASN A 2 -15.33 -39.84 0.73
CA ASN A 2 -15.44 -41.24 0.33
C ASN A 2 -16.09 -41.32 -1.06
N PRO A 3 -15.85 -42.40 -1.83
CA PRO A 3 -16.62 -42.71 -3.01
C PRO A 3 -18.13 -42.57 -2.79
N GLY A 4 -18.82 -41.90 -3.72
CA GLY A 4 -20.23 -41.51 -3.61
C GLY A 4 -20.46 -40.12 -3.01
N THR A 5 -19.41 -39.40 -2.60
CA THR A 5 -19.52 -38.00 -2.18
C THR A 5 -19.61 -37.07 -3.39
N VAL A 6 -20.54 -36.11 -3.36
CA VAL A 6 -20.62 -35.00 -4.31
C VAL A 6 -20.62 -33.68 -3.53
N LEU A 7 -19.70 -32.79 -3.86
CA LEU A 7 -19.68 -31.40 -3.40
C LEU A 7 -20.25 -30.51 -4.49
N TYR A 8 -21.09 -29.55 -4.12
CA TYR A 8 -21.65 -28.57 -5.05
C TYR A 8 -20.94 -27.23 -4.86
N LEU A 9 -20.13 -26.85 -5.83
CA LEU A 9 -19.30 -25.65 -5.78
C LEU A 9 -20.11 -24.46 -6.31
N PRO A 10 -20.35 -23.40 -5.52
CA PRO A 10 -21.00 -22.21 -6.04
C PRO A 10 -20.02 -21.47 -6.98
N ILE A 11 -20.36 -21.42 -8.26
CA ILE A 11 -19.60 -20.68 -9.28
C ILE A 11 -20.46 -19.48 -9.69
N ALA A 12 -19.93 -18.28 -9.52
CA ALA A 12 -20.58 -17.04 -9.92
C ALA A 12 -20.56 -16.88 -11.45
N ALA A 13 -21.48 -16.07 -11.98
CA ALA A 13 -21.46 -15.73 -13.38
C ALA A 13 -20.18 -14.94 -13.75
N ASP A 14 -19.42 -15.47 -14.71
CA ASP A 14 -18.31 -14.82 -15.39
C ASP A 14 -18.39 -15.12 -16.90
N ALA A 15 -18.50 -14.06 -17.70
CA ALA A 15 -18.67 -14.17 -19.15
C ALA A 15 -17.49 -14.85 -19.87
N LYS A 16 -16.32 -14.93 -19.23
CA LYS A 16 -15.09 -15.57 -19.73
C LYS A 16 -14.86 -16.97 -19.17
N GLY A 17 -15.78 -17.47 -18.33
CA GLY A 17 -15.69 -18.77 -17.69
C GLY A 17 -14.93 -18.71 -16.36
N ALA A 18 -14.79 -19.86 -15.72
CA ALA A 18 -13.91 -20.02 -14.58
C ALA A 18 -13.09 -21.30 -14.76
N THR A 19 -11.95 -21.40 -14.07
CA THR A 19 -11.28 -22.67 -13.86
C THR A 19 -11.47 -23.09 -12.41
N VAL A 20 -11.52 -24.40 -12.19
CA VAL A 20 -11.57 -24.99 -10.86
C VAL A 20 -10.38 -25.91 -10.71
N THR A 21 -9.66 -25.76 -9.60
CA THR A 21 -8.55 -26.64 -9.24
C THR A 21 -8.86 -27.32 -7.91
N VAL A 22 -8.77 -28.64 -7.89
CA VAL A 22 -9.02 -29.46 -6.70
C VAL A 22 -7.70 -30.02 -6.19
N GLN A 23 -7.36 -29.72 -4.94
CA GLN A 23 -6.14 -30.18 -4.29
C GLN A 23 -6.44 -31.28 -3.26
N SER A 24 -5.47 -32.18 -3.08
CA SER A 24 -5.58 -33.28 -2.12
C SER A 24 -4.25 -33.61 -1.46
N SER A 25 -4.32 -34.04 -0.20
CA SER A 25 -3.20 -34.67 0.52
C SER A 25 -3.15 -36.19 0.33
N GLY A 26 -4.07 -36.78 -0.45
CA GLY A 26 -4.08 -38.18 -0.83
C GLY A 26 -5.33 -38.60 -1.61
N ALA A 27 -5.13 -39.24 -2.77
CA ALA A 27 -6.19 -39.68 -3.68
C ALA A 27 -5.94 -41.13 -4.12
N ASN A 28 -6.26 -42.09 -3.24
CA ASN A 28 -5.97 -43.50 -3.45
C ASN A 28 -7.22 -44.25 -3.90
N GLY A 29 -7.17 -44.93 -5.05
CA GLY A 29 -8.27 -45.78 -5.53
C GLY A 29 -9.57 -45.03 -5.85
N VAL A 30 -9.47 -43.72 -6.11
CA VAL A 30 -10.61 -42.83 -6.42
C VAL A 30 -10.43 -42.16 -7.77
N LYS A 31 -11.55 -41.83 -8.37
CA LYS A 31 -11.68 -41.03 -9.58
C LYS A 31 -12.47 -39.77 -9.23
N LEU A 32 -12.04 -38.63 -9.76
CA LEU A 32 -12.73 -37.36 -9.59
C LEU A 32 -13.39 -36.96 -10.89
N THR A 33 -14.61 -36.45 -10.79
CA THR A 33 -15.24 -35.73 -11.89
C THR A 33 -15.70 -34.35 -11.44
N LEU A 34 -15.57 -33.37 -12.32
CA LEU A 34 -16.06 -32.01 -12.14
C LEU A 34 -17.00 -31.69 -13.28
N ASP A 35 -18.23 -31.32 -12.95
CA ASP A 35 -19.31 -31.11 -13.93
C ASP A 35 -19.58 -32.32 -14.84
N GLY A 36 -19.19 -33.52 -14.38
CA GLY A 36 -19.29 -34.77 -15.14
C GLY A 36 -18.02 -35.18 -15.88
N ASP A 37 -17.05 -34.27 -16.03
CA ASP A 37 -15.79 -34.55 -16.74
C ASP A 37 -14.70 -35.05 -15.79
N ASP A 38 -13.86 -35.97 -16.25
CA ASP A 38 -12.75 -36.52 -15.48
C ASP A 38 -11.69 -35.44 -15.21
N ILE A 39 -11.27 -35.31 -13.95
CA ILE A 39 -10.25 -34.34 -13.57
C ILE A 39 -9.10 -34.98 -12.81
N ALA A 40 -7.91 -34.40 -12.97
CA ALA A 40 -6.74 -34.73 -12.18
C ALA A 40 -6.61 -33.76 -11.00
N VAL A 41 -6.16 -34.28 -9.85
CA VAL A 41 -5.80 -33.44 -8.70
C VAL A 41 -4.69 -32.48 -9.11
N GLY A 42 -4.81 -31.22 -8.69
CA GLY A 42 -3.83 -30.17 -8.94
C GLY A 42 -3.85 -29.59 -10.36
N SER A 43 -4.70 -30.09 -11.25
CA SER A 43 -4.89 -29.52 -12.59
C SER A 43 -6.11 -28.59 -12.62
N ALA A 44 -5.93 -27.42 -13.24
CA ALA A 44 -7.02 -26.47 -13.47
C ALA A 44 -7.94 -26.97 -14.59
N VAL A 45 -9.25 -26.92 -14.36
CA VAL A 45 -10.27 -27.42 -15.29
C VAL A 45 -11.26 -26.31 -15.57
N VAL A 46 -11.48 -25.99 -16.84
CA VAL A 46 -12.43 -24.96 -17.25
C VAL A 46 -13.85 -25.42 -16.95
N VAL A 47 -14.63 -24.58 -16.26
CA VAL A 47 -16.05 -24.76 -16.02
C VAL A 47 -16.83 -23.63 -16.69
N ASN A 48 -17.98 -23.99 -17.25
CA ASN A 48 -18.90 -22.97 -17.78
C ASN A 48 -19.45 -22.13 -16.62
N ALA A 49 -19.10 -20.85 -16.62
CA ALA A 49 -19.53 -19.85 -15.65
C ALA A 49 -20.42 -18.77 -16.29
N LYS A 50 -21.08 -18.99 -17.44
CA LYS A 50 -21.92 -17.95 -18.07
C LYS A 50 -23.09 -17.47 -17.20
N GLU A 51 -23.51 -18.28 -16.24
CA GLU A 51 -24.54 -17.96 -15.26
C GLU A 51 -24.11 -18.52 -13.89
N THR A 52 -24.61 -17.89 -12.81
CA THR A 52 -24.34 -18.36 -11.46
C THR A 52 -24.98 -19.74 -11.26
N ARG A 53 -24.18 -20.75 -10.97
CA ARG A 53 -24.65 -22.13 -10.80
C ARG A 53 -23.78 -22.93 -9.83
N TYR A 54 -24.30 -24.07 -9.40
CA TYR A 54 -23.53 -25.04 -8.65
C TYR A 54 -22.88 -26.05 -9.59
N VAL A 55 -21.55 -26.19 -9.52
CA VAL A 55 -20.79 -27.19 -10.28
C VAL A 55 -20.52 -28.41 -9.39
N PRO A 56 -20.95 -29.63 -9.77
CA PRO A 56 -20.74 -30.82 -8.95
C PRO A 56 -19.30 -31.34 -9.09
N LEU A 57 -18.62 -31.51 -7.96
CA LEU A 57 -17.38 -32.27 -7.82
C LEU A 57 -17.70 -33.62 -7.18
N ALA A 58 -17.61 -34.70 -7.95
CA ALA A 58 -17.92 -36.05 -7.49
C ALA A 58 -16.67 -36.90 -7.30
N VAL A 59 -16.72 -37.76 -6.28
CA VAL A 59 -15.69 -38.77 -5.99
C VAL A 59 -16.29 -40.16 -6.19
N SER A 60 -15.68 -40.99 -7.04
CA SER A 60 -16.09 -42.39 -7.25
C SER A 60 -14.91 -43.34 -7.01
N SER A 61 -15.19 -44.61 -6.73
CA SER A 61 -14.14 -45.64 -6.64
C SER A 61 -13.61 -45.96 -8.04
N VAL A 62 -12.30 -46.18 -8.17
CA VAL A 62 -11.72 -46.79 -9.38
C VAL A 62 -12.08 -48.27 -9.44
N ASP A 63 -12.06 -48.96 -8.29
CA ASP A 63 -12.49 -50.35 -8.13
C ASP A 63 -13.67 -50.41 -7.13
N PRO A 64 -14.89 -50.79 -7.56
CA PRO A 64 -16.05 -50.93 -6.68
C PRO A 64 -15.85 -51.95 -5.54
N SER A 65 -14.95 -52.92 -5.70
CA SER A 65 -14.63 -53.94 -4.70
C SER A 65 -13.60 -53.47 -3.66
N GLN A 66 -12.88 -52.38 -3.94
CA GLN A 66 -11.89 -51.76 -3.05
C GLN A 66 -12.13 -50.24 -2.96
N PRO A 67 -13.01 -49.78 -2.06
CA PRO A 67 -13.34 -48.37 -1.97
C PRO A 67 -12.12 -47.54 -1.55
N GLY A 68 -11.71 -46.64 -2.44
CA GLY A 68 -10.62 -45.70 -2.22
C GLY A 68 -10.94 -44.59 -1.21
N SER A 69 -9.98 -43.70 -1.00
CA SER A 69 -10.12 -42.51 -0.15
C SER A 69 -9.57 -41.25 -0.83
N PHE A 70 -10.25 -40.12 -0.60
CA PHE A 70 -9.84 -38.81 -1.10
C PHE A 70 -9.77 -37.77 0.01
N TYR A 71 -8.59 -37.23 0.31
CA TYR A 71 -8.41 -36.21 1.35
C TYR A 71 -8.32 -34.83 0.71
N LEU A 72 -9.45 -34.14 0.59
CA LEU A 72 -9.52 -32.80 0.03
C LEU A 72 -8.76 -31.80 0.91
N THR A 73 -7.88 -31.00 0.32
CA THR A 73 -7.17 -29.91 1.02
C THR A 73 -7.68 -28.53 0.61
N SER A 74 -7.90 -28.29 -0.68
CA SER A 74 -8.50 -27.05 -1.16
C SER A 74 -9.29 -27.24 -2.46
N ILE A 75 -10.22 -26.32 -2.69
CA ILE A 75 -10.88 -26.11 -3.98
C ILE A 75 -10.70 -24.63 -4.29
N SER A 76 -10.11 -24.35 -5.45
CA SER A 76 -9.87 -22.98 -5.90
C SER A 76 -10.73 -22.74 -7.14
N VAL A 77 -11.35 -21.57 -7.23
CA VAL A 77 -12.11 -21.13 -8.39
C VAL A 77 -11.44 -19.86 -8.90
N ASP A 78 -10.94 -19.89 -10.12
CA ASP A 78 -10.33 -18.73 -10.76
C ASP A 78 -11.21 -18.27 -11.92
N TYR A 79 -11.67 -17.02 -11.86
CA TYR A 79 -12.56 -16.48 -12.89
C TYR A 79 -11.73 -15.91 -14.03
N GLY A 80 -12.14 -16.15 -15.28
CA GLY A 80 -11.42 -15.68 -16.47
C GLY A 80 -11.34 -14.14 -16.59
N SER A 81 -12.01 -13.40 -15.70
CA SER A 81 -11.82 -11.96 -15.50
C SER A 81 -10.57 -11.58 -14.70
N ASN A 82 -9.87 -12.55 -14.11
CA ASN A 82 -8.60 -12.36 -13.38
C ASN A 82 -7.34 -12.41 -14.28
N GLU A 83 -7.50 -12.73 -15.57
CA GLU A 83 -6.38 -12.80 -16.53
C GLU A 83 -5.67 -11.44 -16.75
N PRO A 84 -4.35 -11.43 -17.01
CA PRO A 84 -3.64 -10.24 -17.45
C PRO A 84 -4.26 -9.67 -18.73
N ALA A 85 -4.06 -8.37 -18.95
CA ALA A 85 -4.70 -7.67 -20.05
C ALA A 85 -4.43 -8.35 -21.40
N THR A 86 -5.50 -8.67 -22.12
CA THR A 86 -5.43 -9.33 -23.42
C THR A 86 -4.87 -8.41 -24.51
N SER A 87 -4.92 -7.09 -24.28
CA SER A 87 -4.34 -6.07 -25.15
C SER A 87 -4.04 -4.77 -24.39
N ASN A 88 -3.09 -4.00 -24.91
CA ASN A 88 -2.77 -2.64 -24.45
C ASN A 88 -2.92 -1.68 -25.64
N ARG A 89 -3.64 -0.57 -25.44
CA ARG A 89 -3.79 0.49 -26.43
C ARG A 89 -3.14 1.78 -25.93
N THR A 90 -2.11 2.22 -26.66
CA THR A 90 -1.35 3.42 -26.31
C THR A 90 -1.91 4.67 -26.97
N VAL A 91 -2.00 5.76 -26.20
CA VAL A 91 -2.22 7.12 -26.70
C VAL A 91 -1.18 8.06 -26.10
N THR A 92 -0.76 9.06 -26.87
CA THR A 92 0.28 10.00 -26.44
C THR A 92 -0.32 11.26 -25.84
N VAL A 93 0.28 11.72 -24.73
CA VAL A 93 -0.07 12.95 -24.04
C VAL A 93 1.18 13.83 -23.95
N GLY A 94 1.07 15.12 -24.27
CA GLY A 94 2.18 16.05 -24.04
C GLY A 94 1.96 17.47 -24.55
N HIS A 95 2.89 18.36 -24.15
CA HIS A 95 2.90 19.75 -24.58
C HIS A 95 3.35 19.86 -26.04
N GLY A 96 2.38 20.06 -26.95
CA GLY A 96 2.66 20.29 -28.36
C GLY A 96 1.64 19.66 -29.30
N SER A 97 1.66 20.09 -30.55
CA SER A 97 0.74 19.59 -31.59
C SER A 97 1.07 18.18 -32.08
N GLN A 98 2.26 17.65 -31.75
CA GLN A 98 2.67 16.28 -32.09
C GLN A 98 2.02 15.20 -31.21
N TYR A 99 1.47 15.58 -30.05
CA TYR A 99 0.81 14.66 -29.15
C TYR A 99 -0.69 14.61 -29.41
N LYS A 100 -1.30 13.43 -29.27
CA LYS A 100 -2.74 13.23 -29.50
C LYS A 100 -3.59 14.07 -28.54
N TYR A 101 -3.14 14.20 -27.30
CA TYR A 101 -3.77 15.01 -26.27
C TYR A 101 -2.74 15.90 -25.57
N GLN A 102 -3.16 17.10 -25.16
CA GLN A 102 -2.31 18.06 -24.44
C GLN A 102 -2.59 18.09 -22.92
N SER A 103 -3.55 17.28 -22.45
CA SER A 103 -3.90 17.14 -21.03
C SER A 103 -4.25 15.68 -20.74
N ILE A 104 -3.88 15.20 -19.55
CA ILE A 104 -4.15 13.83 -19.11
C ILE A 104 -5.65 13.62 -18.96
N GLN A 105 -6.39 14.57 -18.36
CA GLN A 105 -7.83 14.41 -18.18
C GLN A 105 -8.58 14.24 -19.52
N LYS A 106 -8.29 15.08 -20.52
CA LYS A 106 -8.89 14.94 -21.85
C LYS A 106 -8.57 13.59 -22.51
N ALA A 107 -7.37 13.06 -22.29
CA ALA A 107 -7.00 11.74 -22.79
C ALA A 107 -7.83 10.63 -22.13
N LEU A 108 -8.08 10.72 -20.82
CA LEU A 108 -8.97 9.79 -20.11
C LEU A 108 -10.43 9.88 -20.60
N ASP A 109 -10.94 11.11 -20.76
CA ASP A 109 -12.32 11.35 -21.16
C ASP A 109 -12.58 10.83 -22.58
N SER A 110 -11.60 10.99 -23.48
CA SER A 110 -11.73 10.67 -24.91
C SER A 110 -11.45 9.21 -25.28
N ASN A 111 -11.06 8.37 -24.32
CA ASN A 111 -10.74 6.97 -24.60
C ASN A 111 -11.38 6.05 -23.57
N ASP A 112 -11.84 4.89 -24.02
CA ASP A 112 -12.29 3.84 -23.13
C ASP A 112 -11.14 2.99 -22.61
N SER A 113 -11.40 2.22 -21.56
CA SER A 113 -10.43 1.28 -20.99
C SER A 113 -11.17 0.16 -20.26
N SER A 114 -10.51 -1.00 -20.19
CA SER A 114 -10.94 -2.12 -19.36
C SER A 114 -9.71 -2.84 -18.80
N LEU A 115 -9.92 -3.78 -17.87
CA LEU A 115 -8.84 -4.65 -17.40
C LEU A 115 -8.23 -5.51 -18.52
N THR A 116 -8.96 -5.73 -19.62
CA THR A 116 -8.53 -6.62 -20.72
C THR A 116 -8.14 -5.90 -22.00
N ASP A 117 -8.48 -4.63 -22.12
CA ASP A 117 -7.98 -3.68 -23.11
C ASP A 117 -7.54 -2.43 -22.35
N ARG A 118 -6.29 -2.43 -21.90
CA ARG A 118 -5.77 -1.37 -21.04
C ARG A 118 -5.47 -0.12 -21.87
N LEU A 119 -5.83 1.03 -21.32
CA LEU A 119 -5.48 2.32 -21.91
C LEU A 119 -4.13 2.77 -21.35
N VAL A 120 -3.09 2.75 -22.19
CA VAL A 120 -1.78 3.29 -21.84
C VAL A 120 -1.70 4.74 -22.29
N LEU A 121 -1.68 5.67 -21.33
CA LEU A 121 -1.30 7.05 -21.57
C LEU A 121 0.23 7.12 -21.52
N GLN A 122 0.87 7.22 -22.68
CA GLN A 122 2.29 7.52 -22.78
C GLN A 122 2.46 9.04 -22.68
N ILE A 123 2.92 9.50 -21.53
CA ILE A 123 2.97 10.92 -21.16
C ILE A 123 4.39 11.43 -21.38
N ALA A 124 4.57 12.39 -22.28
CA ALA A 124 5.86 13.00 -22.52
C ALA A 124 6.37 13.74 -21.27
N PRO A 125 7.69 13.79 -21.02
CA PRO A 125 8.25 14.58 -19.93
C PRO A 125 7.76 16.02 -19.90
N GLY A 126 7.57 16.56 -18.71
CA GLY A 126 7.08 17.93 -18.49
C GLY A 126 6.21 18.08 -17.24
N ASP A 127 5.89 19.34 -16.94
CA ASP A 127 4.99 19.74 -15.87
C ASP A 127 3.54 19.83 -16.37
N TYR A 128 2.65 19.08 -15.74
CA TYR A 128 1.22 19.01 -16.01
C TYR A 128 0.47 19.54 -14.80
N ARG A 129 0.15 20.84 -14.83
CA ARG A 129 -0.69 21.48 -13.81
C ARG A 129 -2.16 21.18 -14.08
N GLU A 130 -2.63 20.05 -13.59
CA GLU A 130 -4.01 19.61 -13.74
C GLU A 130 -4.48 18.76 -12.56
N LYS A 131 -5.76 18.87 -12.25
CA LYS A 131 -6.45 17.92 -11.39
C LYS A 131 -6.98 16.77 -12.25
N VAL A 132 -6.59 15.54 -11.93
CA VAL A 132 -6.94 14.34 -12.71
C VAL A 132 -7.83 13.42 -11.90
N THR A 133 -8.91 12.95 -12.50
CA THR A 133 -9.80 11.93 -11.92
C THR A 133 -9.88 10.73 -12.85
N VAL A 134 -9.46 9.56 -12.34
CA VAL A 134 -9.50 8.29 -13.06
C VAL A 134 -10.68 7.48 -12.53
N THR A 135 -11.62 7.15 -13.41
CA THR A 135 -12.86 6.44 -13.05
C THR A 135 -13.03 5.10 -13.76
N LYS A 136 -12.16 4.80 -14.73
CA LYS A 136 -12.24 3.63 -15.60
C LYS A 136 -11.14 2.62 -15.25
N PRO A 137 -11.39 1.31 -15.33
CA PRO A 137 -10.41 0.29 -14.98
C PRO A 137 -9.33 0.13 -16.07
N GLY A 138 -8.18 -0.42 -15.70
CA GLY A 138 -7.10 -0.77 -16.63
C GLY A 138 -6.38 0.43 -17.25
N VAL A 139 -6.42 1.61 -16.61
CA VAL A 139 -5.65 2.78 -17.04
C VAL A 139 -4.19 2.65 -16.63
N VAL A 140 -3.27 3.01 -17.52
CA VAL A 140 -1.83 3.07 -17.26
C VAL A 140 -1.31 4.46 -17.55
N PHE A 141 -0.63 5.09 -16.59
CA PHE A 141 0.19 6.26 -16.82
C PHE A 141 1.64 5.83 -16.97
N GLU A 142 2.25 6.16 -18.11
CA GLU A 142 3.59 5.72 -18.42
C GLU A 142 4.44 6.92 -18.83
N ASN A 143 5.59 7.11 -18.18
CA ASN A 143 6.56 8.10 -18.65
C ASN A 143 7.03 7.73 -20.07
N GLY A 144 6.86 8.69 -20.98
CA GLY A 144 7.24 8.57 -22.38
C GLY A 144 8.75 8.54 -22.59
N ASP A 145 9.54 9.08 -21.66
CA ASP A 145 10.99 8.87 -21.60
C ASP A 145 11.29 7.54 -20.90
N LYS A 146 11.67 6.54 -21.68
CA LYS A 146 11.97 5.18 -21.20
C LYS A 146 13.23 5.09 -20.35
N THR A 147 14.11 6.08 -20.43
CA THR A 147 15.27 6.21 -19.53
C THR A 147 14.89 6.87 -18.22
N ALA A 148 13.74 7.57 -18.22
CA ALA A 148 13.26 8.44 -17.16
C ALA A 148 14.31 9.41 -16.61
N SER A 149 15.21 9.82 -17.50
CA SER A 149 16.10 10.95 -17.27
C SER A 149 15.32 12.26 -17.13
N GLN A 150 14.14 12.33 -17.74
CA GLN A 150 13.25 13.48 -17.69
C GLN A 150 11.94 13.14 -16.96
N PRO A 151 11.53 13.97 -15.97
CA PRO A 151 10.36 13.68 -15.16
C PRO A 151 9.05 14.04 -15.88
N VAL A 152 8.00 13.27 -15.58
CA VAL A 152 6.60 13.68 -15.76
C VAL A 152 6.07 14.09 -14.39
N VAL A 153 5.64 15.34 -14.23
CA VAL A 153 5.11 15.86 -12.97
C VAL A 153 3.66 16.26 -13.14
N ILE A 154 2.75 15.55 -12.49
CA ILE A 154 1.33 15.90 -12.39
C ILE A 154 1.13 16.59 -11.05
N HIS A 155 0.73 17.87 -11.07
CA HIS A 155 0.69 18.66 -9.86
C HIS A 155 -0.44 19.68 -9.80
N GLU A 156 -0.91 19.97 -8.59
CA GLU A 156 -1.91 21.02 -8.36
C GLU A 156 -1.69 21.70 -7.01
N ALA A 157 -2.06 22.99 -6.91
CA ALA A 157 -1.78 23.83 -5.74
C ALA A 157 -3.02 24.49 -5.13
N TYR A 158 -4.22 24.26 -5.69
CA TYR A 158 -5.43 25.01 -5.31
C TYR A 158 -6.39 24.27 -4.38
N TYR A 159 -6.19 22.97 -4.14
CA TYR A 159 -7.12 22.12 -3.38
C TYR A 159 -6.48 21.56 -2.11
N ALA A 160 -7.11 21.85 -0.96
CA ALA A 160 -6.77 21.30 0.35
C ALA A 160 -8.06 20.97 1.14
N ALA A 161 -7.93 20.22 2.24
CA ALA A 161 -9.10 19.81 3.02
C ALA A 161 -9.79 20.97 3.72
N MET A 162 -9.00 21.88 4.31
CA MET A 162 -9.51 22.95 5.18
C MET A 162 -9.65 24.30 4.47
N GLY A 163 -9.52 24.32 3.15
CA GLY A 163 -9.71 25.52 2.34
C GLY A 163 -9.25 25.31 0.92
N THR A 164 -9.38 26.35 0.11
CA THR A 164 -8.84 26.36 -1.25
C THR A 164 -8.09 27.66 -1.48
N VAL A 165 -7.37 27.72 -2.59
CA VAL A 165 -6.80 28.97 -3.07
C VAL A 165 -7.56 29.39 -4.31
N THR A 166 -7.99 30.64 -4.34
CA THR A 166 -8.74 31.16 -5.48
C THR A 166 -7.78 31.34 -6.68
N PRO A 167 -8.06 30.78 -7.88
CA PRO A 167 -7.12 30.77 -9.02
C PRO A 167 -6.90 32.13 -9.74
N GLN A 168 -6.87 33.27 -9.03
CA GLN A 168 -6.63 34.59 -9.64
C GLN A 168 -5.19 35.07 -9.44
N ALA A 169 -4.83 36.19 -10.08
CA ALA A 169 -3.50 36.81 -10.05
C ALA A 169 -2.93 37.09 -8.64
N ASN A 170 -3.77 37.05 -7.60
CA ASN A 170 -3.33 37.06 -6.21
C ASN A 170 -3.96 35.86 -5.47
N PRO A 171 -3.34 34.68 -5.52
CA PRO A 171 -3.85 33.49 -4.85
C PRO A 171 -3.99 33.76 -3.35
N LYS A 172 -5.21 33.64 -2.82
CA LYS A 172 -5.47 33.78 -1.39
C LYS A 172 -6.10 32.51 -0.85
N TYR A 173 -5.59 32.07 0.30
CA TYR A 173 -6.21 31.02 1.08
C TYR A 173 -7.60 31.46 1.55
N ASP A 174 -8.60 30.62 1.29
CA ASP A 174 -9.98 30.81 1.71
C ASP A 174 -10.46 29.57 2.48
N ALA A 175 -10.42 29.68 3.81
CA ALA A 175 -10.88 28.64 4.73
C ALA A 175 -12.41 28.40 4.65
N SER A 176 -13.19 29.36 4.14
CA SER A 176 -14.65 29.18 3.97
C SER A 176 -14.99 28.14 2.90
N ARG A 177 -14.01 27.77 2.08
CA ARG A 177 -14.12 26.74 1.02
C ARG A 177 -13.57 25.38 1.46
N ALA A 178 -13.49 25.12 2.76
CA ALA A 178 -13.15 23.80 3.27
C ALA A 178 -14.11 22.74 2.69
N ALA A 179 -13.53 21.71 2.06
CA ALA A 179 -14.28 20.69 1.32
C ALA A 179 -13.90 19.25 1.74
N GLY A 180 -13.02 19.11 2.73
CA GLY A 180 -12.58 17.81 3.25
C GLY A 180 -11.47 17.16 2.42
N THR A 181 -10.71 16.28 3.06
CA THR A 181 -9.49 15.65 2.50
C THR A 181 -9.76 14.92 1.18
N ASN A 182 -10.94 14.32 1.04
CA ASN A 182 -11.34 13.53 -0.14
C ASN A 182 -11.44 14.36 -1.42
N THR A 183 -11.54 15.69 -1.29
CA THR A 183 -11.60 16.60 -2.44
C THR A 183 -10.25 17.21 -2.79
N SER A 184 -9.21 16.99 -1.97
CA SER A 184 -7.89 17.64 -2.13
C SER A 184 -6.94 16.94 -3.10
N GLY A 185 -7.27 15.73 -3.55
CA GLY A 185 -6.41 14.91 -4.42
C GLY A 185 -6.05 15.62 -5.74
N THR A 186 -4.75 15.78 -6.00
CA THR A 186 -4.25 16.21 -7.32
C THR A 186 -4.60 15.16 -8.37
N VAL A 187 -4.28 13.90 -8.11
CA VAL A 187 -4.77 12.75 -8.88
C VAL A 187 -5.66 11.89 -7.99
N SER A 188 -6.86 11.58 -8.46
CA SER A 188 -7.86 10.80 -7.74
C SER A 188 -8.24 9.57 -8.56
N VAL A 189 -7.77 8.39 -8.12
CA VAL A 189 -8.13 7.09 -8.68
C VAL A 189 -9.34 6.57 -7.91
N GLN A 190 -10.52 6.66 -8.53
CA GLN A 190 -11.80 6.33 -7.91
C GLN A 190 -12.02 4.82 -7.83
N SER A 191 -13.03 4.38 -7.08
CA SER A 191 -13.30 2.95 -6.84
C SER A 191 -13.65 2.11 -8.06
N GLY A 192 -13.97 2.74 -9.21
CA GLY A 192 -14.19 2.05 -10.48
C GLY A 192 -12.92 1.83 -11.32
N ALA A 193 -11.77 2.31 -10.86
CA ALA A 193 -10.52 2.35 -11.63
C ALA A 193 -9.54 1.21 -11.29
N ASP A 194 -10.07 0.00 -11.08
CA ASP A 194 -9.27 -1.18 -10.76
C ASP A 194 -8.15 -1.41 -11.80
N GLY A 195 -7.00 -1.90 -11.33
CA GLY A 195 -5.86 -2.15 -12.21
C GLY A 195 -5.17 -0.88 -12.73
N PHE A 196 -5.39 0.26 -12.09
CA PHE A 196 -4.63 1.47 -12.36
C PHE A 196 -3.13 1.22 -12.14
N THR A 197 -2.30 1.64 -13.09
CA THR A 197 -0.85 1.53 -12.97
C THR A 197 -0.17 2.85 -13.33
N ALA A 198 0.87 3.20 -12.61
CA ALA A 198 1.73 4.32 -12.94
C ALA A 198 3.19 3.89 -12.96
N TYR A 199 3.93 4.29 -14.01
CA TYR A 199 5.36 4.05 -14.15
C TYR A 199 6.12 5.35 -14.40
N GLY A 200 7.05 5.70 -13.51
CA GLY A 200 7.92 6.87 -13.70
C GLY A 200 7.21 8.22 -13.56
N ILE A 201 6.09 8.27 -12.83
CA ILE A 201 5.24 9.47 -12.68
C ILE A 201 5.48 10.13 -11.33
N THR A 202 5.59 11.45 -11.33
CA THR A 202 5.54 12.25 -10.10
C THR A 202 4.12 12.77 -9.88
N PHE A 203 3.51 12.39 -8.77
CA PHE A 203 2.26 12.96 -8.25
C PHE A 203 2.60 13.96 -7.15
N ARG A 204 2.22 15.22 -7.30
CA ARG A 204 2.61 16.27 -6.34
C ARG A 204 1.44 17.19 -5.97
N ASN A 205 1.22 17.40 -4.68
CA ASN A 205 0.36 18.48 -4.21
C ASN A 205 1.22 19.67 -3.76
N ASP A 206 1.08 20.79 -4.47
CA ASP A 206 1.87 22.00 -4.31
C ASP A 206 1.35 22.95 -3.23
N PHE A 207 0.17 22.67 -2.66
CA PHE A 207 -0.56 23.59 -1.81
C PHE A 207 0.31 24.09 -0.64
N ASN A 208 0.78 23.18 0.20
CA ASN A 208 1.64 23.51 1.35
C ASN A 208 3.11 23.78 0.96
N ILE A 209 3.49 23.62 -0.32
CA ILE A 209 4.86 23.78 -0.78
C ILE A 209 5.09 25.19 -1.34
N SER A 210 4.13 25.69 -2.10
CA SER A 210 4.30 26.91 -2.91
C SER A 210 3.25 27.99 -2.67
N VAL A 211 2.03 27.61 -2.26
CA VAL A 211 0.90 28.56 -2.19
C VAL A 211 0.48 28.88 -0.76
N HIS A 212 0.61 27.92 0.16
CA HIS A 212 0.36 28.07 1.58
C HIS A 212 1.54 27.56 2.44
N PRO A 213 2.78 28.09 2.27
CA PRO A 213 3.96 27.62 2.96
C PRO A 213 4.19 28.27 4.34
N GLU A 214 3.25 29.07 4.84
CA GLU A 214 3.46 29.87 6.05
C GLU A 214 3.74 29.00 7.28
N ALA A 215 4.60 29.51 8.17
CA ALA A 215 5.03 28.75 9.34
C ALA A 215 3.83 28.31 10.20
N GLY A 216 3.72 27.01 10.44
CA GLY A 216 2.65 26.40 11.23
C GLY A 216 1.27 26.31 10.54
N SER A 217 1.10 26.78 9.31
CA SER A 217 -0.22 26.88 8.66
C SER A 217 -0.66 25.64 7.87
N GLN A 218 0.20 24.64 7.74
CA GLN A 218 -0.04 23.42 6.98
C GLN A 218 -1.42 22.78 7.22
N THR A 219 -2.06 22.34 6.14
CA THR A 219 -3.35 21.63 6.12
C THR A 219 -3.27 20.36 5.26
N PRO A 220 -4.14 19.34 5.47
CA PRO A 220 -4.19 18.18 4.58
C PRO A 220 -4.34 18.54 3.10
N ALA A 221 -3.47 17.99 2.26
CA ALA A 221 -3.47 18.23 0.82
C ALA A 221 -2.90 17.02 0.07
N VAL A 222 -3.79 16.22 -0.51
CA VAL A 222 -3.47 14.92 -1.11
C VAL A 222 -2.84 15.07 -2.49
N ALA A 223 -1.70 14.42 -2.72
CA ALA A 223 -1.07 14.28 -4.03
C ALA A 223 -1.73 13.15 -4.83
N LEU A 224 -1.87 11.98 -4.21
CA LEU A 224 -2.55 10.83 -4.82
C LEU A 224 -3.59 10.24 -3.87
N TYR A 225 -4.83 10.17 -4.34
CA TYR A 225 -5.92 9.43 -3.70
C TYR A 225 -6.21 8.17 -4.51
N THR A 226 -6.34 7.02 -3.84
CA THR A 226 -6.76 5.76 -4.48
C THR A 226 -7.87 5.09 -3.68
N ALA A 227 -8.89 4.57 -4.36
CA ALA A 227 -9.98 3.80 -3.76
C ALA A 227 -10.34 2.52 -4.53
N ALA A 228 -9.53 2.16 -5.52
CA ALA A 228 -9.70 0.98 -6.38
C ALA A 228 -8.80 -0.18 -5.93
N ASP A 229 -9.01 -1.37 -6.50
CA ASP A 229 -8.19 -2.56 -6.28
C ASP A 229 -7.07 -2.69 -7.34
N ARG A 230 -6.00 -3.42 -7.01
CA ARG A 230 -4.87 -3.73 -7.90
C ARG A 230 -4.15 -2.48 -8.42
N ILE A 231 -3.88 -1.53 -7.53
CA ILE A 231 -3.15 -0.29 -7.86
C ILE A 231 -1.64 -0.58 -7.87
N SER A 232 -0.96 -0.40 -8.99
CA SER A 232 0.51 -0.57 -9.07
C SER A 232 1.23 0.74 -9.35
N LEU A 233 2.09 1.18 -8.43
CA LEU A 233 2.90 2.39 -8.55
C LEU A 233 4.36 1.98 -8.59
N VAL A 234 4.95 1.97 -9.78
CA VAL A 234 6.34 1.56 -9.97
C VAL A 234 7.16 2.79 -10.29
N ASN A 235 8.22 3.00 -9.52
CA ASN A 235 9.15 4.09 -9.78
C ASN A 235 8.49 5.47 -9.82
N CYS A 236 7.53 5.66 -8.93
CA CYS A 236 6.76 6.89 -8.83
C CYS A 236 7.35 7.78 -7.73
N ARG A 237 7.03 9.07 -7.80
CA ARG A 237 7.33 10.03 -6.74
C ARG A 237 6.01 10.60 -6.23
N LEU A 238 5.73 10.48 -4.95
CA LEU A 238 4.53 11.01 -4.31
C LEU A 238 4.96 12.12 -3.34
N ILE A 239 4.69 13.37 -3.68
CA ILE A 239 5.28 14.53 -3.00
C ILE A 239 4.18 15.45 -2.46
N GLY A 240 4.24 15.73 -1.16
CA GLY A 240 3.30 16.63 -0.51
C GLY A 240 3.81 17.07 0.86
N ARG A 241 2.88 17.42 1.76
CA ARG A 241 3.19 17.71 3.16
C ARG A 241 2.28 16.91 4.08
N GLN A 242 1.08 17.39 4.41
CA GLN A 242 0.16 16.65 5.27
C GLN A 242 -0.78 15.87 4.37
N ASP A 243 -0.97 14.59 4.69
CA ASP A 243 -1.85 13.67 3.96
C ASP A 243 -1.40 13.48 2.48
N THR A 244 -0.10 13.28 2.21
CA THR A 244 0.44 13.18 0.83
C THR A 244 -0.22 12.09 -0.01
N VAL A 245 -0.33 10.85 0.48
CA VAL A 245 -0.96 9.75 -0.25
C VAL A 245 -2.00 9.03 0.60
N TRP A 246 -3.19 8.95 0.04
CA TRP A 246 -4.33 8.27 0.65
C TRP A 246 -4.63 6.95 -0.06
N PHE A 247 -4.16 5.85 0.53
CA PHE A 247 -4.52 4.50 0.11
C PHE A 247 -5.83 4.09 0.80
N ASN A 248 -6.95 4.50 0.21
CA ASN A 248 -8.29 4.33 0.76
C ASN A 248 -8.99 3.05 0.26
N GLY A 249 -10.01 2.62 1.02
CA GLY A 249 -10.85 1.48 0.65
C GLY A 249 -10.27 0.13 1.10
N ASN A 250 -10.79 -0.93 0.50
CA ASN A 250 -10.42 -2.33 0.80
C ASN A 250 -9.58 -2.96 -0.32
N GLY A 251 -9.05 -2.13 -1.22
CA GLY A 251 -8.26 -2.58 -2.37
C GLY A 251 -6.81 -2.89 -2.01
N ARG A 252 -6.14 -3.62 -2.90
CA ARG A 252 -4.71 -3.92 -2.84
C ARG A 252 -3.90 -2.88 -3.59
N VAL A 253 -2.81 -2.45 -2.99
CA VAL A 253 -1.87 -1.47 -3.56
C VAL A 253 -0.46 -2.04 -3.52
N ASN A 254 0.27 -1.94 -4.64
CA ASN A 254 1.69 -2.21 -4.74
C ASN A 254 2.43 -0.90 -5.03
N VAL A 255 3.45 -0.59 -4.24
CA VAL A 255 4.34 0.54 -4.46
C VAL A 255 5.77 0.03 -4.48
N GLU A 256 6.43 0.15 -5.62
CA GLU A 256 7.73 -0.45 -5.86
C GLU A 256 8.74 0.61 -6.28
N ASN A 257 9.97 0.51 -5.75
CA ASN A 257 11.12 1.32 -6.20
C ASN A 257 10.82 2.83 -6.27
N SER A 258 10.02 3.34 -5.33
CA SER A 258 9.42 4.67 -5.40
C SER A 258 9.99 5.62 -4.35
N TYR A 259 9.50 6.86 -4.37
CA TYR A 259 9.81 7.90 -3.39
C TYR A 259 8.53 8.53 -2.86
N ILE A 260 8.40 8.66 -1.54
CA ILE A 260 7.26 9.31 -0.88
C ILE A 260 7.77 10.39 0.07
N GLU A 261 7.27 11.62 -0.05
CA GLU A 261 7.67 12.76 0.77
C GLU A 261 6.46 13.42 1.44
N GLY A 262 6.59 13.72 2.73
CA GLY A 262 5.58 14.49 3.46
C GLY A 262 6.05 14.85 4.88
N THR A 263 5.09 15.21 5.74
CA THR A 263 5.38 15.56 7.15
C THR A 263 4.43 14.88 8.15
N VAL A 264 3.13 15.12 8.03
CA VAL A 264 2.11 14.59 8.97
C VAL A 264 1.23 13.61 8.21
N ASP A 265 1.10 12.39 8.74
CA ASP A 265 0.19 11.34 8.25
C ASP A 265 0.32 11.08 6.74
N PHE A 266 1.54 11.19 6.21
CA PHE A 266 1.68 11.36 4.77
C PHE A 266 1.49 10.08 3.95
N VAL A 267 1.49 8.90 4.60
CA VAL A 267 0.94 7.66 4.05
C VAL A 267 -0.21 7.19 4.95
N PHE A 268 -1.45 7.28 4.48
CA PHE A 268 -2.62 7.02 5.31
C PHE A 268 -3.75 6.31 4.57
N GLY A 269 -4.71 5.78 5.33
CA GLY A 269 -5.87 5.09 4.80
C GLY A 269 -6.04 3.64 5.26
N SER A 270 -6.97 2.95 4.61
CA SER A 270 -7.51 1.66 5.05
C SER A 270 -7.11 0.47 4.19
N ALA A 271 -6.47 0.71 3.05
CA ALA A 271 -6.13 -0.32 2.07
C ALA A 271 -5.06 -1.31 2.56
N ASP A 272 -4.96 -2.45 1.87
CA ASP A 272 -3.80 -3.34 1.95
C ASP A 272 -2.74 -2.85 0.98
N ALA A 273 -1.76 -2.11 1.50
CA ALA A 273 -0.69 -1.51 0.69
C ALA A 273 0.65 -2.17 0.98
N TYR A 274 1.22 -2.82 -0.03
CA TYR A 274 2.56 -3.38 0.00
C TYR A 274 3.51 -2.39 -0.67
N ILE A 275 4.34 -1.74 0.14
CA ILE A 275 5.32 -0.75 -0.28
C ILE A 275 6.70 -1.37 -0.11
N HIS A 276 7.48 -1.50 -1.19
CA HIS A 276 8.79 -2.13 -1.13
C HIS A 276 9.86 -1.40 -1.92
N ASP A 277 11.10 -1.55 -1.46
CA ASP A 277 12.30 -0.92 -2.03
C ASP A 277 12.15 0.60 -2.23
N THR A 278 11.36 1.23 -1.37
CA THR A 278 10.88 2.61 -1.50
C THR A 278 11.49 3.48 -0.41
N GLN A 279 11.85 4.72 -0.77
CA GLN A 279 12.28 5.71 0.20
C GLN A 279 11.10 6.56 0.67
N LEU A 280 10.93 6.65 1.98
CA LEU A 280 10.04 7.61 2.63
C LEU A 280 10.88 8.72 3.25
N HIS A 281 10.50 9.96 2.98
CA HIS A 281 11.21 11.14 3.44
C HIS A 281 10.29 12.11 4.18
N MET A 282 10.62 12.32 5.44
CA MET A 282 9.99 13.27 6.35
C MET A 282 10.63 14.64 6.15
N ALA A 283 9.99 15.46 5.30
CA ALA A 283 10.43 16.80 4.97
C ALA A 283 10.23 17.78 6.13
N HIS A 284 10.99 18.87 6.16
CA HIS A 284 10.76 19.97 7.09
C HIS A 284 9.60 20.86 6.63
N PHE A 285 8.80 21.34 7.58
CA PHE A 285 7.84 22.41 7.38
C PHE A 285 8.04 23.49 8.44
N ALA A 286 8.13 24.75 8.03
CA ALA A 286 8.42 25.85 8.94
C ALA A 286 7.42 25.90 10.11
N GLY A 287 7.91 26.09 11.32
CA GLY A 287 7.07 26.12 12.53
C GLY A 287 6.58 24.74 13.01
N LYS A 288 7.01 23.64 12.37
CA LYS A 288 6.74 22.26 12.82
C LYS A 288 8.05 21.46 12.85
N ASP A 289 8.23 20.69 13.92
CA ASP A 289 9.35 19.75 14.10
C ASP A 289 8.87 18.31 14.33
N ASN A 290 7.57 18.07 14.13
CA ASN A 290 6.88 16.83 14.42
C ASN A 290 6.16 16.26 13.19
N GLY A 291 5.89 14.96 13.22
CA GLY A 291 5.29 14.26 12.09
C GLY A 291 5.10 12.76 12.31
N TYR A 292 4.32 12.16 11.42
CA TYR A 292 4.02 10.73 11.39
C TYR A 292 4.21 10.23 9.97
N PHE A 293 5.01 9.19 9.78
CA PHE A 293 5.13 8.56 8.47
C PHE A 293 3.80 7.92 8.05
N THR A 294 3.15 7.19 8.96
CA THR A 294 1.91 6.49 8.67
C THR A 294 0.74 6.86 9.58
N ALA A 295 -0.46 6.82 9.02
CA ALA A 295 -1.72 6.96 9.76
C ALA A 295 -2.81 6.00 9.26
N PRO A 296 -2.66 4.67 9.46
CA PRO A 296 -3.63 3.70 8.99
C PRO A 296 -4.94 3.71 9.80
N ASN A 297 -6.06 3.52 9.12
CA ASN A 297 -7.38 3.18 9.70
C ASN A 297 -7.91 1.84 9.16
N THR A 298 -6.98 0.93 8.87
CA THR A 298 -7.21 -0.43 8.33
C THR A 298 -8.25 -1.20 9.12
N ASN A 299 -9.12 -1.97 8.47
CA ASN A 299 -9.99 -2.91 9.19
C ASN A 299 -9.20 -4.14 9.67
N LYS A 300 -9.58 -4.75 10.80
CA LYS A 300 -8.92 -5.92 11.39
C LYS A 300 -8.84 -7.15 10.45
N ALA A 301 -9.71 -7.21 9.45
CA ALA A 301 -9.71 -8.27 8.44
C ALA A 301 -8.60 -8.09 7.38
N HIS A 302 -8.00 -6.91 7.31
CA HIS A 302 -6.96 -6.55 6.36
C HIS A 302 -5.59 -6.54 7.04
N THR A 303 -4.54 -6.71 6.26
CA THR A 303 -3.14 -6.70 6.73
C THR A 303 -2.69 -5.29 7.08
N GLY A 304 -3.00 -4.30 6.25
CA GLY A 304 -2.71 -2.87 6.42
C GLY A 304 -1.55 -2.39 5.55
N LEU A 305 -0.78 -1.45 6.09
CA LEU A 305 0.38 -0.88 5.39
C LEU A 305 1.62 -1.72 5.69
N VAL A 306 2.17 -2.40 4.69
CA VAL A 306 3.37 -3.23 4.81
C VAL A 306 4.51 -2.56 4.05
N PHE A 307 5.62 -2.33 4.74
CA PHE A 307 6.84 -1.72 4.21
C PHE A 307 7.96 -2.75 4.20
N ASP A 308 8.42 -3.19 3.03
CA ASP A 308 9.50 -4.17 2.90
C ASP A 308 10.75 -3.54 2.29
N LYS A 309 11.90 -3.64 2.95
CA LYS A 309 13.18 -3.06 2.49
C LYS A 309 13.10 -1.57 2.17
N CYS A 310 12.26 -0.83 2.90
CA CYS A 310 12.08 0.60 2.71
C CYS A 310 13.14 1.40 3.49
N ARG A 311 13.37 2.64 3.06
CA ARG A 311 14.27 3.59 3.77
C ARG A 311 13.48 4.77 4.31
N PHE A 312 13.41 4.91 5.62
CA PHE A 312 12.76 6.02 6.32
C PHE A 312 13.81 7.06 6.70
N THR A 313 13.69 8.26 6.16
CA THR A 313 14.64 9.36 6.36
C THR A 313 13.91 10.63 6.82
N ALA A 314 14.58 11.52 7.54
CA ALA A 314 14.00 12.78 7.98
C ALA A 314 15.01 13.92 7.89
N ASP A 315 14.52 15.11 7.52
CA ASP A 315 15.31 16.34 7.64
C ASP A 315 15.75 16.58 9.08
N ALA A 316 16.96 17.12 9.27
CA ALA A 316 17.55 17.31 10.59
C ALA A 316 16.75 18.24 11.52
N ALA A 317 15.94 19.15 10.96
CA ALA A 317 15.07 20.05 11.71
C ALA A 317 13.87 19.33 12.37
N ASN A 318 13.58 18.10 11.96
CA ASN A 318 12.49 17.30 12.49
C ASN A 318 12.98 16.48 13.70
N THR A 319 12.54 16.86 14.90
CA THR A 319 13.04 16.28 16.17
C THR A 319 12.00 15.43 16.91
N LYS A 320 10.76 15.41 16.43
CA LYS A 320 9.61 14.72 17.04
C LYS A 320 8.82 13.92 16.02
N VAL A 321 9.51 13.10 15.24
CA VAL A 321 8.90 12.32 14.15
C VAL A 321 8.86 10.85 14.50
N THR A 322 7.77 10.18 14.13
CA THR A 322 7.55 8.77 14.49
C THR A 322 7.01 7.98 13.32
N LEU A 323 7.20 6.66 13.34
CA LEU A 323 6.84 5.76 12.25
C LEU A 323 5.34 5.75 11.95
N GLY A 324 4.49 6.03 12.93
CA GLY A 324 3.08 6.18 12.66
C GLY A 324 2.23 6.35 13.92
N ARG A 325 0.95 6.56 13.68
CA ARG A 325 -0.09 6.67 14.69
C ARG A 325 -1.39 6.03 14.19
N PRO A 326 -2.26 5.51 15.08
CA PRO A 326 -3.49 4.89 14.63
C PRO A 326 -4.53 5.97 14.30
N TRP A 327 -4.99 6.04 13.06
CA TRP A 327 -6.00 7.01 12.64
C TRP A 327 -7.39 6.47 12.95
N GLN A 328 -8.27 7.33 13.48
CA GLN A 328 -9.65 6.96 13.82
C GLN A 328 -9.74 5.76 14.78
N THR A 329 -8.87 5.70 15.79
CA THR A 329 -9.00 4.71 16.88
C THR A 329 -9.17 5.34 18.25
N GLU A 330 -9.39 6.65 18.31
CA GLU A 330 -9.61 7.39 19.56
C GLU A 330 -10.89 6.92 20.25
N VAL A 331 -10.84 6.74 21.58
CA VAL A 331 -12.01 6.37 22.39
C VAL A 331 -12.85 7.62 22.67
N LYS A 332 -14.16 7.44 22.83
CA LYS A 332 -15.09 8.54 23.05
C LYS A 332 -14.78 9.29 24.35
N GLN A 333 -14.69 10.61 24.26
CA GLN A 333 -14.52 11.53 25.39
C GLN A 333 -15.89 11.80 26.05
N ILE A 334 -15.97 11.64 27.36
CA ILE A 334 -17.13 12.07 28.16
C ILE A 334 -16.85 13.47 28.68
N LYS A 335 -17.62 14.45 28.22
CA LYS A 335 -17.46 15.87 28.59
C LYS A 335 -18.63 16.31 29.48
N ASN A 336 -18.37 17.17 30.46
CA ASN A 336 -19.44 17.85 31.18
C ASN A 336 -20.04 19.00 30.35
N ALA A 337 -21.06 19.67 30.89
CA ALA A 337 -21.74 20.78 30.22
C ALA A 337 -20.83 21.97 29.85
N ALA A 338 -19.66 22.10 30.49
CA ALA A 338 -18.65 23.12 30.19
C ALA A 338 -17.61 22.65 29.16
N GLY A 339 -17.77 21.46 28.57
CA GLY A 339 -16.83 20.87 27.60
C GLY A 339 -15.57 20.28 28.23
N VAL A 340 -15.47 20.25 29.56
CA VAL A 340 -14.33 19.66 30.27
C VAL A 340 -14.47 18.15 30.23
N ILE A 341 -13.39 17.46 29.84
CA ILE A 341 -13.36 16.00 29.82
C ILE A 341 -13.43 15.48 31.26
N THR A 342 -14.49 14.75 31.58
CA THR A 342 -14.75 14.15 32.89
C THR A 342 -14.60 12.62 32.89
N GLY A 343 -14.43 12.01 31.72
CA GLY A 343 -14.22 10.57 31.59
C GLY A 343 -14.05 10.14 30.13
N TYR A 344 -13.99 8.82 29.91
CA TYR A 344 -13.86 8.21 28.59
C TYR A 344 -14.75 6.95 28.50
N ASP A 345 -15.37 6.72 27.35
CA ASP A 345 -16.12 5.50 27.05
C ASP A 345 -15.29 4.63 26.11
N PHE A 346 -14.58 3.66 26.67
CA PHE A 346 -13.70 2.74 25.95
C PHE A 346 -14.44 1.76 25.03
N SER A 347 -15.77 1.69 25.11
CA SER A 347 -16.58 0.88 24.20
C SER A 347 -16.99 1.63 22.93
N LYS A 348 -16.63 2.91 22.85
CA LYS A 348 -17.07 3.84 21.81
C LYS A 348 -15.89 4.58 21.22
N GLN A 349 -15.98 4.89 19.93
CA GLN A 349 -15.01 5.72 19.24
C GLN A 349 -15.36 7.20 19.43
N GLU A 350 -14.37 8.08 19.54
CA GLU A 350 -14.57 9.52 19.34
C GLU A 350 -14.82 9.75 17.85
N GLY A 351 -15.99 10.27 17.51
CA GLY A 351 -16.44 10.34 16.12
C GLY A 351 -16.20 11.69 15.45
N ALA A 352 -15.80 11.63 14.17
CA ALA A 352 -16.11 12.63 13.14
C ALA A 352 -17.50 12.40 12.49
N ASP A 353 -18.16 11.27 12.77
CA ASP A 353 -19.45 10.83 12.23
C ASP A 353 -20.62 10.96 13.23
N GLY A 354 -20.35 11.42 14.46
CA GLY A 354 -21.35 11.76 15.48
C GLY A 354 -22.09 10.57 16.11
N GLN A 355 -21.81 9.32 15.71
CA GLN A 355 -22.53 8.15 16.22
C GLN A 355 -21.86 7.54 17.47
N GLY A 356 -20.57 7.78 17.66
CA GLY A 356 -19.83 7.32 18.84
C GLY A 356 -19.83 5.80 18.98
N VAL A 357 -19.73 5.05 17.89
CA VAL A 357 -19.59 3.59 17.89
C VAL A 357 -18.37 3.26 17.04
N TYR A 358 -17.54 2.32 17.51
CA TYR A 358 -16.44 1.83 16.68
C TYR A 358 -16.97 1.20 15.39
N PRO A 359 -16.43 1.55 14.21
CA PRO A 359 -16.69 0.82 13.00
C PRO A 359 -16.44 -0.67 13.22
N GLN A 360 -17.30 -1.51 12.67
CA GLN A 360 -17.13 -2.94 12.78
C GLN A 360 -15.76 -3.34 12.23
N GLY A 361 -14.89 -3.84 13.10
CA GLY A 361 -13.53 -4.21 12.72
C GLY A 361 -12.54 -3.05 12.69
N ALA A 362 -12.80 -1.92 13.36
CA ALA A 362 -11.82 -0.85 13.54
C ALA A 362 -10.46 -1.39 14.01
N SER A 363 -9.41 -0.99 13.31
CA SER A 363 -8.01 -1.39 13.53
C SER A 363 -7.10 -0.32 12.92
N SER A 364 -5.81 -0.46 13.15
CA SER A 364 -4.76 0.34 12.52
C SER A 364 -3.53 -0.55 12.42
N ALA A 365 -2.97 -0.72 11.23
CA ALA A 365 -1.86 -1.64 11.05
C ALA A 365 -0.76 -1.08 10.15
N THR A 366 0.48 -1.20 10.62
CA THR A 366 1.69 -0.87 9.89
C THR A 366 2.75 -1.88 10.26
N THR A 367 3.31 -2.57 9.26
CA THR A 367 4.39 -3.53 9.47
C THR A 367 5.59 -3.12 8.64
N LEU A 368 6.77 -3.06 9.25
CA LEU A 368 8.05 -2.90 8.55
C LEU A 368 8.79 -4.24 8.55
N LEU A 369 9.36 -4.61 7.40
CA LEU A 369 10.25 -5.74 7.20
C LEU A 369 11.57 -5.21 6.64
N GLU A 370 12.70 -5.63 7.22
CA GLU A 370 14.07 -5.34 6.72
C GLU A 370 14.30 -3.88 6.31
N SER A 371 13.62 -2.94 6.98
CA SER A 371 13.65 -1.53 6.61
C SER A 371 14.73 -0.78 7.39
N THR A 372 15.30 0.25 6.78
CA THR A 372 16.26 1.14 7.43
C THR A 372 15.54 2.40 7.88
N VAL A 373 15.66 2.75 9.16
CA VAL A 373 15.01 3.91 9.76
C VAL A 373 16.07 4.83 10.37
N ALA A 374 16.19 6.04 9.84
CA ALA A 374 17.21 7.00 10.24
C ALA A 374 17.21 7.26 11.75
N SER A 375 18.39 7.44 12.34
CA SER A 375 18.59 7.60 13.78
C SER A 375 17.92 8.85 14.38
N ASN A 376 17.64 9.85 13.54
CA ASN A 376 16.84 11.02 13.91
C ASN A 376 15.33 10.79 13.85
N VAL A 377 14.87 9.61 13.43
CA VAL A 377 13.47 9.20 13.52
C VAL A 377 13.20 8.59 14.89
N GLY A 378 12.36 9.29 15.64
CA GLY A 378 11.85 8.88 16.93
C GLY A 378 11.47 10.10 17.76
N ALA A 379 10.70 9.86 18.81
CA ALA A 379 10.37 10.88 19.79
C ALA A 379 10.89 10.45 21.17
N LYS A 380 11.32 11.43 21.97
CA LYS A 380 11.63 11.18 23.38
C LYS A 380 10.34 10.88 24.13
N VAL A 381 10.33 9.77 24.85
CA VAL A 381 9.23 9.48 25.79
C VAL A 381 9.31 10.45 26.96
N SER A 382 8.18 11.10 27.28
CA SER A 382 8.10 12.13 28.32
C SER A 382 8.69 11.64 29.64
N GLY A 383 9.57 12.44 30.25
CA GLY A 383 10.22 12.10 31.53
C GLY A 383 11.32 11.03 31.45
N THR A 384 11.69 10.55 30.24
CA THR A 384 12.78 9.58 30.04
C THR A 384 13.84 10.10 29.09
N LYS A 385 15.00 9.41 29.04
CA LYS A 385 16.02 9.61 28.01
C LYS A 385 15.80 8.70 26.78
N THR A 386 14.75 7.89 26.78
CA THR A 386 14.49 6.89 25.75
C THR A 386 13.86 7.53 24.53
N VAL A 387 14.41 7.25 23.35
CA VAL A 387 13.83 7.60 22.05
C VAL A 387 13.14 6.36 21.50
N THR A 388 11.87 6.48 21.12
CA THR A 388 11.12 5.40 20.48
C THR A 388 10.76 5.79 19.06
N ARG A 389 10.86 4.82 18.13
CA ARG A 389 10.50 5.04 16.71
C ARG A 389 9.00 5.14 16.51
N TRP A 390 8.24 4.32 17.23
CA TRP A 390 6.78 4.41 17.26
C TRP A 390 6.32 5.53 18.17
N SER A 391 5.15 6.09 17.85
CA SER A 391 4.50 7.07 18.71
C SER A 391 4.30 6.52 20.11
N THR A 392 4.59 7.33 21.12
CA THR A 392 4.06 7.09 22.47
C THR A 392 2.71 7.73 22.59
N TRP A 393 1.74 6.97 23.07
CA TRP A 393 0.39 7.43 23.35
C TRP A 393 0.14 7.21 24.86
N GLY A 394 -0.28 8.26 25.58
CA GLY A 394 -0.17 8.32 27.04
C GLY A 394 -1.35 8.95 27.78
N ARG A 395 -1.51 8.55 29.04
CA ARG A 395 -2.55 9.03 29.97
C ARG A 395 -2.05 10.20 30.84
N LYS A 396 -2.61 11.43 30.73
CA LYS A 396 -2.70 12.39 31.85
C LYS A 396 -4.09 12.51 32.50
N LEU A 397 -4.17 12.14 33.77
CA LEU A 397 -5.35 12.13 34.64
C LEU A 397 -5.43 13.39 35.53
N ASP A 398 -5.00 14.56 35.03
CA ASP A 398 -4.92 15.82 35.79
C ASP A 398 -5.61 17.03 35.10
N GLY A 399 -6.54 16.76 34.19
CA GLY A 399 -7.36 17.81 33.56
C GLY A 399 -6.71 18.53 32.38
N LYS A 400 -5.52 18.10 31.92
CA LYS A 400 -4.95 18.49 30.61
C LYS A 400 -4.35 17.28 29.89
N ASN A 401 -4.97 16.91 28.77
CA ASN A 401 -4.57 15.93 27.73
C ASN A 401 -4.40 14.46 28.18
N LEU A 402 -5.37 13.60 27.84
CA LEU A 402 -5.19 12.15 27.77
C LEU A 402 -5.26 11.72 26.30
N ASP A 403 -4.21 11.10 25.78
CA ASP A 403 -4.17 10.55 24.43
C ASP A 403 -4.12 9.00 24.49
N VAL A 404 -4.89 8.36 23.63
CA VAL A 404 -5.57 7.09 23.90
C VAL A 404 -4.77 5.86 23.45
N THR A 405 -4.33 5.00 24.39
CA THR A 405 -3.81 3.67 24.03
C THR A 405 -4.51 2.56 24.77
N TYR A 406 -5.57 2.03 24.16
CA TYR A 406 -5.87 0.60 24.24
C TYR A 406 -6.92 0.26 23.19
N HIS A 407 -6.48 -0.18 22.01
CA HIS A 407 -7.32 -1.02 21.17
C HIS A 407 -6.51 -2.26 20.80
N PRO A 408 -6.96 -3.48 21.15
CA PRO A 408 -6.25 -4.72 20.82
C PRO A 408 -6.08 -4.94 19.30
N ALA A 409 -6.72 -4.11 18.48
CA ALA A 409 -6.56 -4.13 17.03
C ALA A 409 -5.55 -3.09 16.48
N VAL A 410 -4.80 -2.35 17.30
CA VAL A 410 -3.61 -1.64 16.79
C VAL A 410 -2.48 -2.65 16.63
N ARG A 411 -1.96 -2.79 15.40
CA ARG A 411 -1.01 -3.83 15.00
C ARG A 411 0.21 -3.18 14.33
N PHE A 412 1.05 -2.51 15.11
CA PHE A 412 2.29 -1.93 14.60
C PHE A 412 3.49 -2.81 14.95
N ALA A 413 4.32 -3.12 13.96
CA ALA A 413 5.44 -4.03 14.11
C ALA A 413 6.61 -3.64 13.19
N GLU A 414 7.83 -3.92 13.65
CA GLU A 414 9.05 -3.91 12.85
C GLU A 414 9.71 -5.29 12.98
N TYR A 415 10.09 -5.90 11.85
CA TYR A 415 10.86 -7.14 11.82
C TYR A 415 12.20 -6.89 11.11
N ASN A 416 13.31 -7.22 11.77
CA ASN A 416 14.67 -7.07 11.24
C ASN A 416 15.00 -5.67 10.68
N SER A 417 14.29 -4.63 11.13
CA SER A 417 14.58 -3.26 10.71
C SER A 417 15.78 -2.72 11.49
N THR A 418 16.58 -1.88 10.84
CA THR A 418 17.81 -1.30 11.43
C THR A 418 17.80 0.22 11.35
N ASP A 419 18.77 0.90 11.96
CA ASP A 419 19.16 2.25 11.57
C ASP A 419 20.18 2.23 10.43
N GLU A 420 20.61 3.42 9.99
CA GLU A 420 21.60 3.63 8.92
C GLU A 420 22.99 3.07 9.25
N ASN A 421 23.27 2.77 10.53
CA ASN A 421 24.51 2.16 10.99
C ASN A 421 24.39 0.64 11.19
N GLY A 422 23.23 0.05 10.87
CA GLY A 422 22.94 -1.37 11.04
C GLY A 422 22.52 -1.75 12.46
N ALA A 423 22.28 -0.80 13.37
CA ALA A 423 21.77 -1.09 14.70
C ALA A 423 20.31 -1.54 14.61
N ALA A 424 19.99 -2.69 15.18
CA ALA A 424 18.64 -3.26 15.13
C ALA A 424 17.62 -2.34 15.82
N ALA A 425 16.38 -2.40 15.33
CA ALA A 425 15.24 -1.78 15.99
C ALA A 425 15.19 -2.26 17.45
N PRO A 426 15.06 -1.34 18.42
CA PRO A 426 15.02 -1.73 19.82
C PRO A 426 13.80 -2.63 20.09
N SER A 427 14.03 -3.69 20.87
CA SER A 427 12.93 -4.49 21.41
C SER A 427 12.29 -3.71 22.55
N TYR A 428 10.99 -3.47 22.43
CA TYR A 428 10.22 -2.75 23.44
C TYR A 428 9.39 -3.77 24.22
N ASP A 429 9.72 -3.98 25.49
CA ASP A 429 8.99 -4.91 26.35
C ASP A 429 7.66 -4.27 26.80
N TYR A 430 6.56 -4.84 26.34
CA TYR A 430 5.18 -4.48 26.66
C TYR A 430 4.76 -4.98 28.06
N ASP A 431 5.41 -6.03 28.58
CA ASP A 431 4.91 -6.84 29.70
C ASP A 431 5.65 -6.62 31.02
N ALA A 432 6.56 -5.63 31.07
CA ALA A 432 7.09 -5.15 32.33
C ALA A 432 5.94 -4.54 33.15
N LYS A 433 5.40 -5.34 34.08
CA LYS A 433 4.76 -4.85 35.30
C LYS A 433 5.75 -3.95 36.03
N LEU A 434 5.85 -2.69 35.62
CA LEU A 434 6.38 -1.64 36.47
C LEU A 434 5.31 -1.37 37.53
N ASN A 435 5.32 -2.24 38.55
CA ASN A 435 4.61 -2.18 39.82
C ASN A 435 3.10 -2.46 39.81
N GLY A 436 2.64 -3.63 39.35
CA GLY A 436 1.43 -4.33 39.85
C GLY A 436 0.06 -3.59 39.90
N ASP A 437 -0.03 -2.33 39.50
CA ASP A 437 -1.13 -1.40 39.71
C ASP A 437 -1.43 -0.67 38.39
N ASN A 438 -2.45 -1.16 37.68
CA ASN A 438 -2.87 -0.63 36.39
C ASN A 438 -3.50 0.78 36.47
N THR A 439 -3.68 1.35 37.66
CA THR A 439 -4.26 2.69 37.83
C THR A 439 -3.26 3.84 37.66
N LYS A 440 -1.94 3.54 37.56
CA LYS A 440 -0.85 4.54 37.52
C LYS A 440 -0.05 4.62 36.20
N ARG A 441 -0.50 3.97 35.12
CA ARG A 441 0.25 3.96 33.84
C ARG A 441 0.17 5.31 33.12
N THR A 442 1.30 5.87 32.68
CA THR A 442 1.39 7.21 32.06
C THR A 442 1.69 7.22 30.55
N ASP A 443 2.40 6.24 29.97
CA ASP A 443 2.71 6.19 28.52
C ASP A 443 2.69 4.74 27.98
N PHE A 444 2.25 4.53 26.74
CA PHE A 444 2.25 3.24 26.03
C PHE A 444 2.87 3.39 24.64
N LEU A 445 3.76 2.47 24.26
CA LEU A 445 4.25 2.37 22.90
C LEU A 445 3.29 1.51 22.06
N ILE A 446 2.99 1.94 20.85
CA ILE A 446 1.97 1.29 19.99
C ILE A 446 2.54 0.25 19.02
N GLY A 447 3.85 0.07 18.98
CA GLY A 447 4.53 -0.89 18.10
C GLY A 447 5.72 -1.58 18.76
N HIS A 448 6.20 -2.65 18.14
CA HIS A 448 7.27 -3.50 18.68
C HIS A 448 8.28 -3.89 17.61
N GLY A 449 9.55 -4.03 17.99
CA GLY A 449 10.62 -4.57 17.15
C GLY A 449 10.87 -6.05 17.46
N THR A 450 11.00 -6.88 16.43
CA THR A 450 11.28 -8.31 16.54
C THR A 450 12.44 -8.70 15.63
N THR A 451 13.36 -9.50 16.14
CA THR A 451 14.41 -10.15 15.33
C THR A 451 13.97 -11.56 14.95
N LEU A 452 13.98 -11.85 13.66
CA LEU A 452 13.70 -13.13 13.04
C LEU A 452 14.96 -13.65 12.35
N ASN A 453 15.14 -14.98 12.32
CA ASN A 453 16.14 -15.56 11.43
C ASN A 453 15.67 -15.50 9.96
N ALA A 454 16.55 -15.86 9.01
CA ALA A 454 16.26 -15.73 7.58
C ALA A 454 15.04 -16.55 7.11
N GLU A 455 14.84 -17.75 7.66
CA GLU A 455 13.71 -18.62 7.33
C GLU A 455 12.39 -18.03 7.85
N GLN A 456 12.37 -17.60 9.11
CA GLN A 456 11.22 -16.94 9.74
C GLN A 456 10.83 -15.64 9.04
N LEU A 457 11.82 -14.86 8.61
CA LEU A 457 11.59 -13.62 7.87
C LEU A 457 11.00 -13.88 6.49
N THR A 458 11.51 -14.90 5.80
CA THR A 458 10.95 -15.36 4.52
C THR A 458 9.51 -15.82 4.69
N ALA A 459 9.23 -16.62 5.72
CA ALA A 459 7.90 -17.09 6.05
C ALA A 459 6.96 -15.94 6.43
N LYS A 460 7.43 -14.96 7.23
CA LYS A 460 6.64 -13.78 7.61
C LYS A 460 6.28 -12.92 6.40
N ARG A 461 7.22 -12.72 5.47
CA ARG A 461 6.95 -12.03 4.20
C ARG A 461 5.89 -12.76 3.37
N ALA A 462 6.05 -14.07 3.20
CA ALA A 462 5.07 -14.88 2.47
C ALA A 462 3.68 -14.87 3.14
N GLU A 463 3.62 -14.94 4.47
CA GLU A 463 2.38 -14.82 5.25
C GLU A 463 1.67 -13.50 4.98
N LEU A 464 2.39 -12.37 5.02
CA LEU A 464 1.82 -11.04 4.79
C LEU A 464 1.32 -10.90 3.35
N LEU A 465 2.12 -11.30 2.36
CA LEU A 465 1.75 -11.25 0.95
C LEU A 465 0.52 -12.13 0.65
N ALA A 466 0.47 -13.35 1.19
CA ALA A 466 -0.67 -14.24 1.06
C ALA A 466 -1.93 -13.65 1.72
N ALA A 467 -1.80 -13.04 2.91
CA ALA A 467 -2.92 -12.38 3.59
C ALA A 467 -3.45 -11.15 2.83
N MET A 468 -2.60 -10.51 2.02
CA MET A 468 -2.95 -9.40 1.13
C MET A 468 -3.41 -9.86 -0.25
N HIS A 469 -3.38 -11.17 -0.55
CA HIS A 469 -3.61 -11.72 -1.89
C HIS A 469 -2.72 -11.07 -2.96
N ILE A 470 -1.43 -10.93 -2.67
CA ILE A 470 -0.39 -10.41 -3.58
C ILE A 470 0.63 -11.51 -3.85
N GLY A 471 0.84 -11.86 -5.12
CA GLY A 471 1.81 -12.87 -5.53
C GLY A 471 1.41 -13.62 -6.80
N ASP A 472 2.16 -14.67 -7.11
CA ASP A 472 1.92 -15.57 -8.24
C ASP A 472 0.96 -16.73 -7.90
N GLY A 473 0.44 -16.73 -6.67
CA GLY A 473 -0.52 -17.71 -6.20
C GLY A 473 -1.86 -17.58 -6.92
N LEU A 474 -2.60 -18.68 -6.99
CA LEU A 474 -3.87 -18.74 -7.70
C LEU A 474 -4.94 -17.92 -6.95
N GLY A 475 -5.52 -16.91 -7.60
CA GLY A 475 -6.40 -15.91 -6.97
C GLY A 475 -5.67 -14.72 -6.34
N ASP A 476 -4.34 -14.76 -6.27
CA ASP A 476 -3.53 -13.62 -5.88
C ASP A 476 -3.35 -12.68 -7.07
N TRP A 477 -3.23 -11.40 -6.76
CA TRP A 477 -2.87 -10.41 -7.73
C TRP A 477 -1.36 -10.35 -7.83
N ASN A 478 -0.84 -10.59 -9.03
CA ASN A 478 0.56 -10.32 -9.33
C ASN A 478 0.73 -8.87 -9.80
N PRO A 479 1.34 -7.99 -8.99
CA PRO A 479 1.59 -6.61 -9.38
C PRO A 479 2.76 -6.46 -10.35
N SER A 480 3.51 -7.55 -10.61
CA SER A 480 4.70 -7.50 -11.46
C SER A 480 4.32 -6.99 -12.84
N PHE A 481 4.72 -5.76 -13.08
CA PHE A 481 4.66 -5.15 -14.38
C PHE A 481 6.00 -5.43 -15.03
N SER A 482 6.03 -6.30 -16.04
CA SER A 482 7.26 -6.54 -16.81
C SER A 482 7.61 -5.29 -17.61
N TYR A 483 8.36 -4.36 -16.98
CA TYR A 483 9.00 -3.26 -17.69
C TYR A 483 10.32 -3.71 -18.27
N VAL A 484 10.51 -3.52 -19.57
CA VAL A 484 11.74 -3.82 -20.30
C VAL A 484 12.61 -2.57 -20.30
N GLY A 485 13.32 -2.29 -19.21
CA GLY A 485 14.27 -1.18 -19.15
C GLY A 485 15.01 -1.09 -17.82
N GLU A 486 16.29 -0.70 -17.88
CA GLU A 486 17.20 -0.63 -16.73
C GLU A 486 16.66 0.31 -15.64
N GLY A 487 16.75 -0.13 -14.38
CA GLY A 487 16.20 0.58 -13.22
C GLY A 487 16.72 2.01 -13.07
N MET A 488 15.84 2.92 -12.64
CA MET A 488 16.19 4.33 -12.43
C MET A 488 17.07 4.52 -11.19
N ALA A 489 18.02 5.44 -11.25
CA ALA A 489 18.69 5.94 -10.07
C ALA A 489 17.77 6.91 -9.32
N VAL A 490 17.41 6.57 -8.08
CA VAL A 490 16.71 7.49 -7.17
C VAL A 490 17.74 8.55 -6.72
N THR A 491 17.84 9.67 -7.44
CA THR A 491 18.52 10.86 -6.91
C THR A 491 17.50 11.70 -6.11
N PRO A 492 17.68 11.86 -4.78
CA PRO A 492 16.90 12.82 -4.02
C PRO A 492 17.27 14.24 -4.49
N SER A 493 16.30 14.96 -5.06
CA SER A 493 16.47 16.41 -5.27
C SER A 493 16.35 17.10 -3.93
N THR A 494 17.47 17.27 -3.22
CA THR A 494 17.57 17.91 -1.90
C THR A 494 17.56 19.44 -1.93
N THR A 495 17.08 20.08 -3.00
CA THR A 495 17.14 21.56 -3.08
C THR A 495 15.75 22.17 -3.06
N PRO A 496 15.36 22.91 -1.99
CA PRO A 496 14.28 23.87 -2.08
C PRO A 496 14.69 24.92 -3.11
N SER A 497 13.94 25.03 -4.21
CA SER A 497 14.11 26.14 -5.14
C SER A 497 13.79 27.44 -4.38
N THR A 498 14.84 28.20 -4.10
CA THR A 498 14.68 29.57 -3.62
C THR A 498 13.99 30.38 -4.72
N PRO A 499 12.98 31.23 -4.46
CA PRO A 499 12.36 32.05 -5.50
C PRO A 499 13.39 33.04 -6.06
N GLY A 500 13.95 32.71 -7.22
CA GLY A 500 14.90 33.54 -7.94
C GLY A 500 14.18 34.67 -8.66
N ASN A 501 14.44 35.88 -8.18
CA ASN A 501 14.00 37.16 -8.71
C ASN A 501 14.24 37.27 -10.23
N SER A 502 13.21 37.68 -10.98
CA SER A 502 13.31 37.99 -12.40
C SER A 502 14.25 39.17 -12.63
N GLY A 503 15.38 38.94 -13.28
CA GLY A 503 16.30 39.97 -13.74
C GLY A 503 16.93 39.57 -15.06
N SER A 504 16.45 40.16 -16.16
CA SER A 504 17.05 40.03 -17.48
C SER A 504 18.44 40.69 -17.51
N THR A 505 19.41 40.05 -18.14
CA THR A 505 20.29 40.65 -19.17
C THR A 505 21.17 39.55 -19.76
N GLY A 506 21.16 39.41 -21.08
CA GLY A 506 22.00 38.45 -21.79
C GLY A 506 23.42 38.96 -22.02
N THR A 507 24.33 38.03 -22.34
CA THR A 507 25.41 38.19 -23.32
C THR A 507 26.03 36.82 -23.63
N ASN A 508 26.16 36.52 -24.93
CA ASN A 508 26.97 35.46 -25.51
C ASN A 508 28.45 35.58 -25.13
N VAL A 509 29.13 34.47 -24.85
CA VAL A 509 30.52 34.19 -25.29
C VAL A 509 30.72 32.67 -25.43
N SER A 510 31.30 32.26 -26.56
CA SER A 510 31.73 30.88 -26.89
C SER A 510 33.23 30.68 -26.59
N THR A 511 33.72 29.46 -26.90
CA THR A 511 35.11 28.94 -26.84
C THR A 511 35.48 28.29 -25.50
N GLY A 512 36.20 27.16 -25.42
CA GLY A 512 36.90 26.34 -26.40
C GLY A 512 37.49 25.10 -25.68
N ALA A 513 37.84 24.09 -26.47
CA ALA A 513 38.36 22.79 -26.03
C ALA A 513 39.84 22.83 -25.58
N ALA A 514 40.24 21.85 -24.75
CA ALA A 514 41.57 21.20 -24.64
C ALA A 514 41.59 20.36 -23.34
N SER A 515 41.57 19.03 -23.35
CA SER A 515 42.67 18.07 -23.61
C SER A 515 43.67 17.91 -22.46
N GLY A 516 43.92 16.65 -22.06
CA GLY A 516 45.24 16.21 -21.61
C GLY A 516 45.31 15.46 -20.28
N ASP A 517 45.39 14.12 -20.38
CA ASP A 517 46.28 13.19 -19.65
C ASP A 517 46.17 13.07 -18.11
N GLY A 518 46.26 11.90 -17.48
CA GLY A 518 46.59 10.55 -17.92
C GLY A 518 47.07 9.71 -16.72
N ASN A 519 46.92 8.37 -16.82
CA ASN A 519 47.44 7.29 -15.96
C ASN A 519 46.88 7.16 -14.52
N GLY A 520 46.55 5.98 -14.01
CA GLY A 520 46.59 4.63 -14.56
C GLY A 520 46.43 3.55 -13.46
N ARG A 521 45.84 2.41 -13.86
CA ARG A 521 46.05 1.02 -13.40
C ARG A 521 45.59 0.55 -12.01
N ASN A 522 44.58 -0.31 -12.02
CA ASN A 522 44.57 -1.76 -11.67
C ASN A 522 43.08 -2.15 -11.52
N GLY A 523 42.47 -3.07 -12.28
CA GLY A 523 42.98 -4.34 -12.77
C GLY A 523 42.68 -5.42 -11.74
N ASP A 524 41.44 -5.89 -11.65
CA ASP A 524 41.14 -7.25 -11.19
C ASP A 524 39.81 -7.75 -11.77
N SER A 525 39.92 -8.87 -12.45
CA SER A 525 38.88 -9.70 -13.04
C SER A 525 38.95 -11.08 -12.39
N LEU A 526 37.87 -11.86 -12.51
CA LEU A 526 37.67 -13.29 -12.15
C LEU A 526 36.90 -13.47 -10.83
N ALA A 527 35.98 -14.42 -10.65
CA ALA A 527 35.57 -15.58 -11.46
C ALA A 527 34.08 -15.90 -11.24
N ARG A 528 33.42 -16.41 -12.29
CA ARG A 528 32.19 -17.20 -12.19
C ARG A 528 32.56 -18.58 -11.66
N THR A 529 31.92 -19.02 -10.58
CA THR A 529 31.89 -20.43 -10.17
C THR A 529 30.44 -20.85 -10.02
N GLY A 530 30.01 -21.77 -10.90
CA GLY A 530 28.76 -22.50 -10.75
C GLY A 530 28.89 -23.57 -9.68
N VAL A 531 27.80 -23.83 -8.98
CA VAL A 531 27.59 -25.03 -8.17
C VAL A 531 26.12 -25.41 -8.31
N ASP A 532 25.87 -26.50 -9.04
CA ASP A 532 24.67 -27.32 -8.88
C ASP A 532 24.66 -27.92 -7.48
N VAL A 533 23.48 -28.07 -6.83
CA VAL A 533 23.11 -29.24 -5.99
C VAL A 533 21.69 -29.11 -5.41
N ILE A 534 20.84 -30.03 -5.89
CA ILE A 534 19.91 -30.92 -5.16
C ILE A 534 18.77 -30.30 -4.32
N ALA A 535 17.56 -30.48 -4.84
CA ALA A 535 16.29 -30.36 -4.14
C ALA A 535 16.18 -31.38 -2.97
N ILE A 536 15.82 -30.88 -1.79
CA ILE A 536 15.36 -31.70 -0.65
C ILE A 536 13.92 -31.29 -0.37
N VAL A 537 13.00 -32.23 -0.65
CA VAL A 537 11.59 -32.15 -0.29
C VAL A 537 11.45 -32.53 1.18
N GLY A 538 11.12 -31.56 2.04
CA GLY A 538 10.80 -31.77 3.45
C GLY A 538 9.33 -31.44 3.71
N THR A 539 8.50 -32.46 3.86
CA THR A 539 7.08 -32.35 4.19
C THR A 539 6.91 -32.08 5.69
N MET A 540 6.26 -30.97 6.08
CA MET A 540 5.71 -30.80 7.43
C MET A 540 4.22 -30.49 7.38
N LEU A 541 3.48 -31.33 8.12
CA LEU A 541 2.04 -31.37 8.27
C LEU A 541 1.65 -30.53 9.49
N MET A 542 0.79 -29.52 9.34
CA MET A 542 0.13 -28.83 10.46
C MET A 542 -1.37 -28.69 10.17
N ILE A 543 -2.15 -29.21 11.11
CA ILE A 543 -3.61 -29.34 11.09
C ILE A 543 -4.21 -28.02 11.59
N ALA A 544 -5.16 -27.43 10.84
CA ALA A 544 -6.00 -26.35 11.34
C ALA A 544 -7.47 -26.63 11.00
N ALA A 545 -8.29 -26.65 12.04
CA ALA A 545 -9.73 -26.88 12.00
C ALA A 545 -10.49 -25.54 12.06
N ALA A 546 -11.34 -25.28 11.07
CA ALA A 546 -12.49 -24.38 11.10
C ALA A 546 -13.34 -24.75 9.86
N GLY A 547 -14.63 -25.05 9.91
CA GLY A 547 -15.69 -24.34 10.63
C GLY A 547 -16.62 -23.68 9.61
N ALA A 548 -17.20 -24.46 8.69
CA ALA A 548 -18.26 -23.99 7.78
C ALA A 548 -19.37 -25.05 7.70
N VAL A 549 -20.61 -24.59 7.91
CA VAL A 549 -21.82 -25.42 7.93
C VAL A 549 -22.07 -25.95 6.52
N MET A 550 -21.74 -27.22 6.27
CA MET A 550 -22.09 -27.92 5.05
C MET A 550 -23.50 -28.53 5.17
N ALA A 551 -24.39 -28.18 4.24
CA ALA A 551 -25.66 -28.86 4.08
C ALA A 551 -25.42 -30.24 3.42
N TYR A 552 -25.56 -31.31 4.20
CA TYR A 552 -25.43 -32.69 3.74
C TYR A 552 -26.81 -33.26 3.38
N ARG A 553 -26.98 -33.76 2.14
CA ARG A 553 -28.19 -34.51 1.74
C ARG A 553 -27.80 -35.90 1.26
N ARG A 554 -28.07 -36.92 2.08
CA ARG A 554 -27.87 -38.34 1.75
C ARG A 554 -29.09 -38.84 0.97
N MET A 555 -28.94 -39.11 -0.32
CA MET A 555 -29.95 -39.87 -1.08
C MET A 555 -29.68 -41.36 -0.90
N LEU A 556 -30.50 -42.04 -0.09
CA LEU A 556 -30.61 -43.48 -0.08
C LEU A 556 -31.49 -43.90 -1.28
N LYS A 557 -30.92 -44.62 -2.25
CA LYS A 557 -31.70 -45.44 -3.18
C LYS A 557 -31.66 -46.89 -2.70
N ARG A 558 -32.83 -47.53 -2.76
CA ARG A 558 -33.13 -48.91 -2.33
C ARG A 558 -32.27 -49.94 -3.03
#